data_AF-A0A1F3AIV8-F1
#
_entry.id   AF-A0A1F3AIV8-F1
#
_cell.length_a   1.000
_cell.length_b   1.000
_cell.length_c   1.000
_cell.angle_alpha   90.00
_cell.angle_beta   90.00
_cell.angle_gamma   90.00
#
_symmetry.space_group_name_H-M   'P 1'
#
loop_
_entity.id
_entity.type
_entity.pdbx_description
1 polymer ?
#
loop_
_entity_poly.entity_id
_entity_poly.type
_entity_poly.pdbx_seq_one_letter_code
_entity_poly.pdbx_strand_id
1 'polypeptide(L)'
;MRRISLIPGVCAAVLFSAAGAEPLPEARWLAPGANRVAALTLSPGECVSLRNNADTDYLSEIGRAAFSSPLLLGGPAARGGLSCASCHVDGRSNPNFYLEGLSGAPGTADVTSSIFSSVRDDSVFNPAPIPSLVGIGKNKSFGTRAPQPSLHAFIGSAIVEEFQGAQVPPAVLDGLVAYIAGMDAAYCPKAPSALTPRRAMDDVRRTLAAARAASAKGDEAAADFLLVSAQAALGRNHARFPGASSATLRDSLETLSGDIGSARGLMKEPQSLARALDEYSTRAKRIGKRLEKARGQSLYDPQRLRAEMGEE
;
A
#
# COMPACT_ATOMS: atom_id res chain seq x y z
N MET A 1 -60.06 13.20 -22.22
CA MET A 1 -59.14 12.09 -22.54
C MET A 1 -57.82 12.66 -23.05
N ARG A 2 -56.79 12.72 -22.20
CA ARG A 2 -55.40 13.09 -22.58
C ARG A 2 -54.53 11.86 -22.35
N ARG A 3 -53.88 11.37 -23.41
CA ARG A 3 -52.95 10.23 -23.37
C ARG A 3 -51.60 10.72 -22.83
N ILE A 4 -51.12 10.10 -21.75
CA ILE A 4 -49.76 10.28 -21.24
C ILE A 4 -48.91 9.17 -21.86
N SER A 5 -47.97 9.55 -22.72
CA SER A 5 -46.95 8.63 -23.25
C SER A 5 -45.79 8.55 -22.24
N LEU A 6 -45.57 7.37 -21.67
CA LEU A 6 -44.38 7.03 -20.90
C LEU A 6 -43.23 6.70 -21.87
N ILE A 7 -42.15 7.48 -21.81
CA ILE A 7 -40.88 7.16 -22.46
C ILE A 7 -40.10 6.26 -21.50
N PRO A 8 -39.69 5.04 -21.88
CA PRO A 8 -38.85 4.21 -21.03
C PRO A 8 -37.44 4.78 -20.99
N GLY A 9 -36.98 5.15 -19.80
CA GLY A 9 -35.61 5.56 -19.53
C GLY A 9 -34.65 4.39 -19.78
N VAL A 10 -33.71 4.61 -20.69
CA VAL A 10 -32.59 3.70 -20.93
C VAL A 10 -31.65 3.81 -19.73
N CYS A 11 -31.69 2.82 -18.83
CA CYS A 11 -30.62 2.59 -17.86
C CYS A 11 -29.38 2.16 -18.64
N ALA A 12 -28.44 3.08 -18.84
CA ALA A 12 -27.09 2.74 -19.25
C ALA A 12 -26.40 2.04 -18.06
N ALA A 13 -26.47 0.70 -18.05
CA ALA A 13 -25.61 -0.09 -17.19
C ALA A 13 -24.17 0.09 -17.68
N VAL A 14 -23.32 0.72 -16.86
CA VAL A 14 -21.88 0.72 -17.06
C VAL A 14 -21.42 -0.73 -16.89
N LEU A 15 -21.25 -1.41 -18.01
CA LEU A 15 -20.60 -2.71 -18.06
C LEU A 15 -19.12 -2.47 -17.74
N PHE A 16 -18.71 -2.80 -16.52
CA PHE A 16 -17.30 -3.08 -16.27
C PHE A 16 -16.93 -4.25 -17.18
N SER A 17 -16.28 -3.95 -18.32
CA SER A 17 -15.60 -4.98 -19.09
C SER A 17 -14.71 -5.74 -18.12
N ALA A 18 -14.91 -7.06 -18.04
CA ALA A 18 -13.96 -7.96 -17.43
C ALA A 18 -12.71 -7.94 -18.30
N ALA A 19 -11.87 -6.90 -18.13
CA ALA A 19 -10.47 -7.00 -18.42
C ALA A 19 -9.99 -8.30 -17.75
N GLY A 20 -9.29 -9.16 -18.51
CA GLY A 20 -8.74 -10.40 -17.96
C GLY A 20 -8.07 -10.11 -16.62
N ALA A 21 -8.28 -10.98 -15.64
CA ALA A 21 -7.82 -10.74 -14.28
C ALA A 21 -6.33 -10.37 -14.31
N GLU A 22 -6.02 -9.11 -13.98
CA GLU A 22 -4.65 -8.61 -13.96
C GLU A 22 -3.77 -9.55 -13.12
N PRO A 23 -2.60 -9.98 -13.61
CA PRO A 23 -1.78 -10.98 -12.92
C PRO A 23 -1.30 -10.50 -11.56
N LEU A 24 -1.23 -9.17 -11.37
CA LEU A 24 -0.99 -8.53 -10.08
C LEU A 24 -2.01 -7.41 -9.84
N PRO A 25 -2.58 -7.29 -8.63
CA PRO A 25 -3.48 -6.20 -8.30
C PRO A 25 -2.90 -4.82 -8.59
N GLU A 26 -1.61 -4.60 -8.32
CA GLU A 26 -0.93 -3.32 -8.52
C GLU A 26 -0.89 -2.89 -9.99
N ALA A 27 -0.99 -3.83 -10.92
CA ALA A 27 -0.94 -3.56 -12.35
C ALA A 27 -2.17 -2.77 -12.85
N ARG A 28 -3.26 -2.76 -12.07
CA ARG A 28 -4.50 -2.00 -12.36
C ARG A 28 -4.32 -0.48 -12.29
N TRP A 29 -3.26 -0.03 -11.62
CA TRP A 29 -2.96 1.38 -11.40
C TRP A 29 -1.93 1.92 -12.38
N LEU A 30 -1.56 1.14 -13.41
CA LEU A 30 -0.51 1.51 -14.36
C LEU A 30 -1.12 2.01 -15.66
N ALA A 31 -0.51 3.05 -16.24
CA ALA A 31 -0.88 3.54 -17.56
C ALA A 31 -0.78 2.43 -18.61
N PRO A 32 -1.69 2.36 -19.60
CA PRO A 32 -1.64 1.36 -20.67
C PRO A 32 -0.31 1.30 -21.42
N GLY A 33 0.41 2.43 -21.52
CA GLY A 33 1.73 2.53 -22.15
C GLY A 33 2.93 2.49 -21.20
N ALA A 34 2.72 2.23 -19.90
CA ALA A 34 3.82 2.13 -18.94
C ALA A 34 4.68 0.89 -19.22
N ASN A 35 5.97 0.94 -18.88
CA ASN A 35 6.79 -0.28 -18.78
C ASN A 35 6.36 -1.05 -17.52
N ARG A 36 5.33 -1.91 -17.66
CA ARG A 36 4.67 -2.58 -16.54
C ARG A 36 5.60 -3.56 -15.85
N VAL A 37 6.42 -4.29 -16.61
CA VAL A 37 7.44 -5.19 -16.06
C VAL A 37 8.38 -4.43 -15.13
N ALA A 38 8.94 -3.29 -15.56
CA ALA A 38 9.81 -2.48 -14.72
C ALA A 38 9.06 -1.92 -13.49
N ALA A 39 7.85 -1.39 -13.67
CA ALA A 39 7.04 -0.84 -12.58
C ALA A 39 6.68 -1.87 -11.49
N LEU A 40 6.55 -3.15 -11.86
CA LEU A 40 6.13 -4.23 -10.96
C LEU A 40 7.28 -5.07 -10.41
N THR A 41 8.51 -4.92 -10.93
CA THR A 41 9.69 -5.70 -10.52
C THR A 41 10.86 -4.86 -10.04
N LEU A 42 10.83 -3.54 -10.20
CA LEU A 42 11.88 -2.63 -9.72
C LEU A 42 11.32 -1.69 -8.66
N SER A 43 12.17 -1.35 -7.70
CA SER A 43 11.91 -0.34 -6.66
C SER A 43 12.98 0.75 -6.76
N PRO A 44 12.60 2.03 -6.86
CA PRO A 44 13.54 3.16 -6.77
C PRO A 44 14.28 3.21 -5.43
N GLY A 45 13.72 2.57 -4.41
CA GLY A 45 14.27 2.45 -3.07
C GLY A 45 13.95 3.66 -2.21
N GLU A 46 13.69 3.38 -0.93
CA GLU A 46 13.25 4.39 0.03
C GLU A 46 14.35 5.42 0.32
N CYS A 47 13.96 6.69 0.46
CA CYS A 47 14.86 7.79 0.78
C CYS A 47 14.86 8.13 2.29
N VAL A 48 14.59 7.15 3.14
CA VAL A 48 14.36 7.39 4.58
C VAL A 48 15.67 7.27 5.36
N SER A 49 15.95 8.29 6.16
CA SER A 49 16.99 8.24 7.18
C SER A 49 16.49 7.49 8.40
N LEU A 50 17.16 6.39 8.78
CA LEU A 50 17.07 5.89 10.15
C LEU A 50 17.94 6.81 11.00
N ARG A 51 17.31 7.53 11.94
CA ARG A 51 17.98 8.61 12.68
C ARG A 51 18.79 8.08 13.88
N ASN A 52 18.87 6.76 14.04
CA ASN A 52 19.46 6.07 15.19
C ASN A 52 18.84 6.54 16.52
N ASN A 53 17.56 6.91 16.48
CA ASN A 53 16.76 7.26 17.65
C ASN A 53 15.67 6.21 17.76
N ALA A 54 15.69 5.42 18.83
CA ALA A 54 14.82 4.26 19.00
C ALA A 54 13.32 4.59 18.85
N ASP A 55 12.86 5.74 19.35
CA ASP A 55 11.44 6.12 19.25
C ASP A 55 11.08 6.61 17.84
N THR A 56 11.96 7.39 17.20
CA THR A 56 11.74 7.84 15.81
C THR A 56 11.81 6.68 14.82
N ASP A 57 12.73 5.74 15.04
CA ASP A 57 12.90 4.56 14.20
C ASP A 57 11.69 3.61 14.38
N TYR A 58 11.19 3.45 15.62
CA TYR A 58 9.94 2.73 15.90
C TYR A 58 8.75 3.32 15.14
N LEU A 59 8.54 4.64 15.25
CA LEU A 59 7.46 5.33 14.53
C LEU A 59 7.64 5.21 13.01
N SER A 60 8.88 5.31 12.51
CA SER A 60 9.16 5.17 11.08
C SER A 60 8.80 3.78 10.54
N GLU A 61 9.02 2.71 11.31
CA GLU A 61 8.61 1.36 10.92
C GLU A 61 7.07 1.18 10.96
N ILE A 62 6.36 1.83 11.89
CA ILE A 62 4.89 1.90 11.85
C ILE A 62 4.43 2.60 10.57
N GLY A 63 4.98 3.79 10.30
CA GLY A 63 4.64 4.58 9.13
C GLY A 63 4.91 3.84 7.83
N ARG A 64 6.02 3.10 7.75
CA ARG A 64 6.35 2.26 6.59
C ARG A 64 5.31 1.19 6.31
N ALA A 65 4.88 0.48 7.36
CA ALA A 65 3.82 -0.52 7.24
C ALA A 65 2.50 0.12 6.81
N ALA A 66 2.12 1.23 7.44
CA ALA A 66 0.90 1.98 7.13
C ALA A 66 0.88 2.53 5.70
N PHE A 67 2.01 3.09 5.23
CA PHE A 67 2.16 3.68 3.91
C PHE A 67 1.91 2.69 2.76
N SER A 68 2.24 1.42 3.01
CA SER A 68 2.03 0.31 2.06
C SER A 68 0.76 -0.49 2.32
N SER A 69 -0.06 -0.08 3.30
CA SER A 69 -1.27 -0.79 3.70
C SER A 69 -2.49 -0.17 3.02
N PRO A 70 -3.24 -0.92 2.20
CA PRO A 70 -4.47 -0.40 1.59
C PRO A 70 -5.57 -0.15 2.63
N LEU A 71 -5.44 -0.73 3.83
CA LEU A 71 -6.38 -0.59 4.94
C LEU A 71 -6.29 0.76 5.63
N LEU A 72 -5.29 1.58 5.28
CA LEU A 72 -5.22 2.97 5.70
C LEU A 72 -6.32 3.81 5.03
N LEU A 73 -6.67 3.46 3.79
CA LEU A 73 -7.67 4.18 3.00
C LEU A 73 -9.05 3.55 3.22
N GLY A 74 -10.09 4.22 2.74
CA GLY A 74 -11.46 3.71 2.78
C GLY A 74 -12.05 3.47 1.39
N GLY A 75 -13.35 3.19 1.39
CA GLY A 75 -14.16 3.22 0.17
C GLY A 75 -13.64 2.36 -0.99
N PRO A 76 -13.76 2.86 -2.23
CA PRO A 76 -13.24 2.18 -3.42
C PRO A 76 -11.72 2.06 -3.45
N ALA A 77 -10.97 2.99 -2.86
CA ALA A 77 -9.52 2.96 -2.82
C ALA A 77 -9.00 1.71 -2.10
N ALA A 78 -9.47 1.46 -0.88
CA ALA A 78 -9.08 0.28 -0.10
C ALA A 78 -9.50 -1.04 -0.77
N ARG A 79 -10.73 -1.12 -1.29
CA ARG A 79 -11.21 -2.31 -2.03
C ARG A 79 -10.42 -2.57 -3.32
N GLY A 80 -9.93 -1.50 -3.94
CA GLY A 80 -9.03 -1.58 -5.09
C GLY A 80 -7.61 -2.00 -4.73
N GLY A 81 -7.24 -2.05 -3.44
CA GLY A 81 -5.86 -2.28 -3.01
C GLY A 81 -4.95 -1.06 -3.19
N LEU A 82 -5.51 0.15 -3.31
CA LEU A 82 -4.75 1.40 -3.35
C LEU A 82 -4.15 1.68 -1.98
N SER A 83 -2.92 2.17 -1.95
CA SER A 83 -2.22 2.66 -0.74
C SER A 83 -1.46 3.94 -1.08
N CYS A 84 -0.86 4.60 -0.08
CA CYS A 84 0.03 5.73 -0.34
C CYS A 84 1.17 5.34 -1.30
N ALA A 85 1.70 4.12 -1.17
CA ALA A 85 2.74 3.58 -2.04
C ALA A 85 2.31 3.38 -3.51
N SER A 86 1.01 3.32 -3.80
CA SER A 86 0.50 3.20 -5.17
C SER A 86 0.70 4.50 -5.96
N CYS A 87 0.50 5.65 -5.30
CA CYS A 87 0.76 6.97 -5.89
C CYS A 87 2.21 7.41 -5.68
N HIS A 88 2.81 7.02 -4.55
CA HIS A 88 4.11 7.47 -4.12
C HIS A 88 5.10 6.30 -3.95
N VAL A 89 5.61 5.73 -5.04
CA VAL A 89 6.47 4.54 -5.02
C VAL A 89 7.76 4.80 -4.22
N ASP A 90 7.93 4.09 -3.09
CA ASP A 90 8.97 4.32 -2.09
C ASP A 90 9.08 5.80 -1.64
N GLY A 91 7.95 6.53 -1.65
CA GLY A 91 7.88 7.95 -1.31
C GLY A 91 8.16 8.92 -2.47
N ARG A 92 8.53 8.44 -3.67
CA ARG A 92 8.74 9.26 -4.86
C ARG A 92 7.47 9.33 -5.70
N SER A 93 7.35 10.31 -6.61
CA SER A 93 6.23 10.35 -7.54
C SER A 93 6.15 9.05 -8.38
N ASN A 94 4.94 8.61 -8.71
CA ASN A 94 4.71 7.49 -9.61
C ASN A 94 4.30 7.99 -11.01
N PRO A 95 5.25 8.18 -11.96
CA PRO A 95 4.91 8.67 -13.30
C PRO A 95 4.10 7.65 -14.12
N ASN A 96 4.04 6.39 -13.68
CA ASN A 96 3.28 5.35 -14.35
C ASN A 96 1.86 5.22 -13.80
N PHE A 97 1.50 5.93 -12.72
CA PHE A 97 0.17 5.84 -12.14
C PHE A 97 -0.90 6.31 -13.14
N TYR A 98 -1.95 5.53 -13.31
CA TYR A 98 -3.09 5.91 -14.13
C TYR A 98 -4.34 5.16 -13.65
N LEU A 99 -5.44 5.91 -13.54
CA LEU A 99 -6.77 5.33 -13.43
C LEU A 99 -7.72 6.10 -14.34
N GLU A 100 -8.40 5.38 -15.23
CA GLU A 100 -9.40 5.98 -16.10
C GLU A 100 -10.49 6.68 -15.28
N GLY A 101 -10.87 7.89 -15.69
CA GLY A 101 -11.81 8.74 -14.97
C GLY A 101 -11.22 9.53 -13.80
N LEU A 102 -9.97 9.26 -13.38
CA LEU A 102 -9.25 10.03 -12.36
C LEU A 102 -7.93 10.63 -12.83
N SER A 103 -7.33 10.08 -13.87
CA SER A 103 -6.06 10.56 -14.41
C SER A 103 -6.28 11.23 -15.76
N GLY A 104 -5.76 12.46 -15.92
CA GLY A 104 -5.73 13.16 -17.21
C GLY A 104 -4.53 12.75 -18.06
N ALA A 105 -3.46 12.33 -17.40
CA ALA A 105 -2.24 11.79 -17.99
C ALA A 105 -1.57 10.80 -17.00
N PRO A 106 -0.64 9.94 -17.44
CA PRO A 106 0.19 9.15 -16.53
C PRO A 106 0.88 10.04 -15.47
N GLY A 107 0.86 9.58 -14.22
CA GLY A 107 1.41 10.29 -13.06
C GLY A 107 0.53 11.41 -12.52
N THR A 108 -0.73 11.48 -12.94
CA THR A 108 -1.72 12.43 -12.40
C THR A 108 -2.87 11.71 -11.71
N ALA A 109 -3.48 12.36 -10.73
CA ALA A 109 -4.71 11.88 -10.10
C ALA A 109 -5.58 13.06 -9.68
N ASP A 110 -6.88 12.91 -9.86
CA ASP A 110 -7.91 13.77 -9.31
C ASP A 110 -8.38 13.19 -7.97
N VAL A 111 -7.81 13.69 -6.87
CA VAL A 111 -8.19 13.32 -5.49
C VAL A 111 -9.37 14.14 -4.96
N THR A 112 -9.93 15.00 -5.80
CA THR A 112 -11.16 15.79 -5.56
C THR A 112 -12.36 15.19 -6.31
N SER A 113 -12.26 13.93 -6.73
CA SER A 113 -13.36 13.16 -7.32
C SER A 113 -14.16 12.40 -6.27
N SER A 114 -15.49 12.38 -6.43
CA SER A 114 -16.40 11.57 -5.62
C SER A 114 -16.15 10.06 -5.67
N ILE A 115 -15.35 9.56 -6.62
CA ILE A 115 -14.92 8.16 -6.67
C ILE A 115 -14.13 7.79 -5.41
N PHE A 116 -13.27 8.68 -4.91
CA PHE A 116 -12.53 8.44 -3.67
C PHE A 116 -13.21 9.00 -2.45
N SER A 117 -13.83 10.18 -2.56
CA SER A 117 -14.54 10.78 -1.45
C SER A 117 -15.56 11.82 -1.87
N SER A 118 -16.77 11.71 -1.33
CA SER A 118 -17.78 12.76 -1.45
C SER A 118 -17.47 14.00 -0.59
N VAL A 119 -16.48 13.94 0.32
CA VAL A 119 -16.14 15.06 1.21
C VAL A 119 -15.37 16.15 0.46
N ARG A 120 -14.51 15.74 -0.47
CA ARG A 120 -13.66 16.64 -1.25
C ARG A 120 -14.08 16.74 -2.73
N ASP A 121 -15.26 16.22 -3.05
CA ASP A 121 -15.81 16.34 -4.39
C ASP A 121 -16.03 17.82 -4.74
N ASP A 122 -15.35 18.30 -5.78
CA ASP A 122 -15.56 19.63 -6.34
C ASP A 122 -16.35 19.60 -7.67
N SER A 123 -16.75 18.41 -8.12
CA SER A 123 -17.46 18.15 -9.38
C SER A 123 -16.69 18.60 -10.64
N VAL A 124 -15.38 18.83 -10.55
CA VAL A 124 -14.53 19.23 -11.67
C VAL A 124 -13.45 18.18 -11.89
N PHE A 125 -13.38 17.62 -13.11
CA PHE A 125 -12.26 16.77 -13.49
C PHE A 125 -10.98 17.60 -13.63
N ASN A 126 -10.16 17.62 -12.57
CA ASN A 126 -8.98 18.48 -12.46
C ASN A 126 -7.72 17.72 -11.97
N PRO A 127 -7.36 16.60 -12.63
CA PRO A 127 -6.24 15.76 -12.22
C PRO A 127 -4.94 16.57 -12.06
N ALA A 128 -4.27 16.36 -10.94
CA ALA A 128 -3.01 17.04 -10.61
C ALA A 128 -1.83 16.07 -10.68
N PRO A 129 -0.61 16.53 -10.99
CA PRO A 129 0.60 15.72 -10.88
C PRO A 129 0.78 15.18 -9.47
N ILE A 130 1.08 13.89 -9.36
CA ILE A 130 1.38 13.25 -8.08
C ILE A 130 2.79 13.70 -7.64
N PRO A 131 2.93 14.41 -6.50
CA PRO A 131 4.22 14.92 -6.08
C PRO A 131 5.12 13.82 -5.50
N SER A 132 6.42 14.08 -5.48
CA SER A 132 7.34 13.34 -4.62
C SER A 132 7.17 13.78 -3.17
N LEU A 133 7.23 12.84 -2.23
CA LEU A 133 7.22 13.11 -0.79
C LEU A 133 8.63 13.31 -0.23
N VAL A 134 9.67 13.10 -1.04
CA VAL A 134 11.06 13.31 -0.63
C VAL A 134 11.29 14.79 -0.31
N GLY A 135 11.76 15.06 0.91
CA GLY A 135 12.09 16.40 1.40
C GLY A 135 10.92 17.18 1.97
N ILE A 136 9.69 16.67 1.94
CA ILE A 136 8.51 17.45 2.37
C ILE A 136 8.49 17.73 3.88
N GLY A 137 9.26 16.99 4.68
CA GLY A 137 9.45 17.30 6.11
C GLY A 137 10.05 18.67 6.37
N LYS A 138 10.63 19.33 5.35
CA LYS A 138 11.18 20.69 5.42
C LYS A 138 10.20 21.77 4.93
N ASN A 139 9.02 21.39 4.44
CA ASN A 139 8.03 22.33 3.92
C ASN A 139 7.42 23.16 5.04
N LYS A 140 7.08 24.42 4.72
CA LYS A 140 6.39 25.35 5.63
C LYS A 140 4.86 25.35 5.42
N SER A 141 4.39 24.78 4.32
CA SER A 141 2.97 24.68 3.96
C SER A 141 2.67 23.31 3.35
N PHE A 142 1.45 22.84 3.54
CA PHE A 142 0.98 21.53 3.09
C PHE A 142 -0.37 21.68 2.41
N GLY A 143 -0.53 21.11 1.21
CA GLY A 143 -1.76 21.22 0.41
C GLY A 143 -1.86 22.53 -0.39
N THR A 144 -1.97 22.43 -1.71
CA THR A 144 -2.14 23.60 -2.60
C THR A 144 -3.60 24.04 -2.69
N ARG A 145 -4.53 23.09 -2.83
CA ARG A 145 -5.98 23.37 -2.96
C ARG A 145 -6.71 23.40 -1.61
N ALA A 146 -6.24 22.59 -0.66
CA ALA A 146 -6.74 22.54 0.72
C ALA A 146 -5.53 22.68 1.68
N PRO A 147 -5.12 23.93 2.01
CA PRO A 147 -4.00 24.17 2.91
C PRO A 147 -4.25 23.59 4.30
N GLN A 148 -3.22 22.98 4.88
CA GLN A 148 -3.24 22.35 6.19
C GLN A 148 -2.13 22.92 7.08
N PRO A 149 -2.37 23.08 8.39
CA PRO A 149 -1.44 23.77 9.30
C PRO A 149 -0.17 22.98 9.61
N SER A 150 -0.15 21.67 9.32
CA SER A 150 1.00 20.81 9.57
C SER A 150 0.98 19.57 8.68
N LEU A 151 2.11 18.88 8.56
CA LEU A 151 2.18 17.58 7.87
C LEU A 151 1.25 16.54 8.51
N HIS A 152 1.13 16.56 9.84
CA HIS A 152 0.22 15.68 10.58
C HIS A 152 -1.24 15.93 10.20
N ALA A 153 -1.69 17.19 10.20
CA ALA A 153 -3.04 17.56 9.78
C ALA A 153 -3.28 17.21 8.31
N PHE A 154 -2.28 17.43 7.44
CA PHE A 154 -2.36 17.09 6.03
C PHE A 154 -2.54 15.58 5.80
N ILE A 155 -1.72 14.73 6.43
CA ILE A 155 -1.82 13.28 6.28
C ILE A 155 -3.15 12.77 6.85
N GLY A 156 -3.58 13.26 8.01
CA GLY A 156 -4.87 12.88 8.61
C GLY A 156 -6.05 13.23 7.70
N SER A 157 -6.04 14.45 7.14
CA SER A 157 -7.06 14.92 6.20
C SER A 157 -7.02 14.16 4.88
N ALA A 158 -5.84 13.80 4.35
CA ALA A 158 -5.75 12.94 3.17
C ALA A 158 -6.40 11.57 3.43
N ILE A 159 -6.11 10.93 4.57
CA ILE A 159 -6.70 9.64 4.91
C ILE A 159 -8.22 9.74 5.02
N VAL A 160 -8.73 10.65 5.84
CA VAL A 160 -10.15 10.69 6.21
C VAL A 160 -10.99 11.40 5.15
N GLU A 161 -10.52 12.52 4.61
CA GLU A 161 -11.31 13.35 3.71
C GLU A 161 -11.05 13.07 2.24
N GLU A 162 -9.81 12.79 1.79
CA GLU A 162 -9.54 12.47 0.37
C GLU A 162 -9.92 11.04 0.02
N PHE A 163 -9.70 10.08 0.93
CA PHE A 163 -9.85 8.66 0.65
C PHE A 163 -10.88 7.95 1.55
N GLN A 164 -11.68 8.69 2.33
CA GLN A 164 -12.72 8.16 3.22
C GLN A 164 -12.24 7.06 4.17
N GLY A 165 -10.97 7.08 4.54
CA GLY A 165 -10.42 6.21 5.58
C GLY A 165 -11.05 6.51 6.93
N ALA A 166 -11.01 5.52 7.83
CA ALA A 166 -11.36 5.76 9.23
C ALA A 166 -10.28 6.62 9.90
N GLN A 167 -10.65 7.29 11.00
CA GLN A 167 -9.65 7.87 11.89
C GLN A 167 -8.69 6.76 12.35
N VAL A 168 -7.40 6.95 12.07
CA VAL A 168 -6.36 5.96 12.40
C VAL A 168 -5.88 6.10 13.84
N PRO A 169 -5.33 5.04 14.46
CA PRO A 169 -4.72 5.14 15.78
C PRO A 169 -3.62 6.22 15.82
N PRO A 170 -3.46 6.99 16.91
CA PRO A 170 -2.50 8.09 16.97
C PRO A 170 -1.08 7.69 16.58
N ALA A 171 -0.56 6.58 17.11
CA ALA A 171 0.78 6.10 16.77
C ALA A 171 0.94 5.71 15.29
N VAL A 172 -0.13 5.34 14.60
CA VAL A 172 -0.12 5.06 13.15
C VAL A 172 0.02 6.36 12.37
N LEU A 173 -0.70 7.41 12.75
CA LEU A 173 -0.58 8.73 12.14
C LEU A 173 0.78 9.37 12.42
N ASP A 174 1.23 9.34 13.67
CA ASP A 174 2.56 9.81 14.07
C ASP A 174 3.66 9.02 13.34
N GLY A 175 3.45 7.72 13.17
CA GLY A 175 4.33 6.85 12.39
C GLY A 175 4.45 7.29 10.93
N LEU A 176 3.31 7.53 10.25
CA LEU A 176 3.28 8.05 8.88
C LEU A 176 3.99 9.40 8.77
N VAL A 177 3.74 10.31 9.72
CA VAL A 177 4.43 11.60 9.78
C VAL A 177 5.94 11.40 9.92
N ALA A 178 6.40 10.55 10.84
CA ALA A 178 7.82 10.28 11.06
C ALA A 178 8.47 9.66 9.80
N TYR A 179 7.80 8.68 9.19
CA TYR A 179 8.27 8.00 7.99
C TYR A 179 8.41 8.97 6.80
N ILE A 180 7.39 9.78 6.54
CA ILE A 180 7.37 10.73 5.41
C ILE A 180 8.30 11.92 5.67
N ALA A 181 8.31 12.49 6.89
CA ALA A 181 9.23 13.56 7.25
C ALA A 181 10.70 13.11 7.28
N GLY A 182 10.94 11.81 7.45
CA GLY A 182 12.24 11.17 7.38
C GLY A 182 12.81 11.02 5.96
N MET A 183 12.02 11.27 4.92
CA MET A 183 12.45 11.15 3.53
C MET A 183 13.30 12.35 3.10
N ASP A 184 14.55 12.11 2.73
CA ASP A 184 15.48 13.14 2.27
C ASP A 184 16.31 12.62 1.09
N ALA A 185 16.53 13.50 0.10
CA ALA A 185 17.26 13.18 -1.12
C ALA A 185 18.67 12.62 -0.86
N ALA A 186 19.30 13.01 0.26
CA ALA A 186 20.62 12.52 0.66
C ALA A 186 20.65 11.00 0.93
N TYR A 187 19.52 10.38 1.25
CA TYR A 187 19.42 8.95 1.53
C TYR A 187 18.79 8.15 0.39
N CYS A 188 18.44 8.79 -0.73
CA CYS A 188 17.89 8.09 -1.88
C CYS A 188 18.96 7.15 -2.52
N PRO A 189 18.61 5.89 -2.80
CA PRO A 189 19.47 5.03 -3.62
C PRO A 189 19.73 5.62 -5.00
N LYS A 190 20.97 5.46 -5.47
CA LYS A 190 21.43 6.01 -6.77
C LYS A 190 20.80 5.34 -7.98
N ALA A 191 20.34 4.09 -7.82
CA ALA A 191 19.74 3.31 -8.89
C ALA A 191 18.59 2.46 -8.35
N PRO A 192 17.56 2.17 -9.17
CA PRO A 192 16.54 1.19 -8.83
C PRO A 192 17.15 -0.19 -8.54
N SER A 193 16.48 -0.94 -7.69
CA SER A 193 16.85 -2.32 -7.33
C SER A 193 15.69 -3.25 -7.60
N ALA A 194 15.98 -4.53 -7.84
CA ALA A 194 14.94 -5.52 -8.03
C ALA A 194 14.12 -5.72 -6.74
N LEU A 195 12.80 -5.79 -6.89
CA LEU A 195 11.92 -6.37 -5.90
C LEU A 195 12.22 -7.86 -5.79
N THR A 196 12.32 -8.36 -4.56
CA THR A 196 12.62 -9.77 -4.29
C THR A 196 11.67 -10.33 -3.25
N PRO A 197 11.36 -11.64 -3.31
CA PRO A 197 10.59 -12.29 -2.26
C PRO A 197 11.23 -12.11 -0.88
N ARG A 198 12.57 -12.12 -0.79
CA ARG A 198 13.27 -11.86 0.48
C ARG A 198 12.95 -10.48 1.04
N ARG A 199 13.08 -9.42 0.23
CA ARG A 199 12.81 -8.04 0.68
C ARG A 199 11.36 -7.89 1.14
N ALA A 200 10.42 -8.42 0.36
CA ALA A 200 9.00 -8.36 0.70
C ALA A 200 8.64 -9.15 1.97
N MET A 201 9.33 -10.25 2.27
CA MET A 201 9.15 -10.98 3.53
C MET A 201 9.88 -10.32 4.71
N ASP A 202 10.96 -9.57 4.47
CA ASP A 202 11.58 -8.74 5.50
C ASP A 202 10.66 -7.56 5.88
N ASP A 203 9.86 -7.03 4.96
CA ASP A 203 8.80 -6.03 5.27
C ASP A 203 7.75 -6.59 6.23
N VAL A 204 7.29 -7.82 6.01
CA VAL A 204 6.37 -8.52 6.94
C VAL A 204 7.01 -8.64 8.31
N ARG A 205 8.29 -9.03 8.39
CA ARG A 205 9.00 -9.19 9.67
C ARG A 205 9.18 -7.87 10.41
N ARG A 206 9.49 -6.78 9.70
CA ARG A 206 9.58 -5.43 10.28
C ARG A 206 8.24 -4.98 10.83
N THR A 207 7.15 -5.25 10.08
CA THR A 207 5.78 -4.96 10.53
C THR A 207 5.41 -5.75 11.79
N LEU A 208 5.75 -7.04 11.88
CA LEU A 208 5.53 -7.85 13.08
C LEU A 208 6.36 -7.37 14.28
N ALA A 209 7.60 -6.91 14.04
CA ALA A 209 8.42 -6.32 15.09
C ALA A 209 7.83 -5.00 15.61
N ALA A 210 7.31 -4.15 14.72
CA ALA A 210 6.58 -2.94 15.10
C ALA A 210 5.31 -3.26 15.88
N ALA A 211 4.53 -4.29 15.48
CA ALA A 211 3.34 -4.74 16.21
C ALA A 211 3.68 -5.20 17.65
N ARG A 212 4.78 -5.94 17.80
CA ARG A 212 5.29 -6.35 19.12
C ARG A 212 5.67 -5.13 19.97
N ALA A 213 6.38 -4.17 19.38
CA ALA A 213 6.79 -2.96 20.08
C ALA A 213 5.58 -2.10 20.51
N ALA A 214 4.56 -1.99 19.67
CA ALA A 214 3.30 -1.33 19.99
C ALA A 214 2.58 -2.01 21.16
N SER A 215 2.44 -3.34 21.12
CA SER A 215 1.87 -4.12 22.22
C SER A 215 2.65 -3.94 23.53
N ALA A 216 3.99 -3.96 23.47
CA ALA A 216 4.84 -3.74 24.64
C ALA A 216 4.68 -2.33 25.25
N LYS A 217 4.33 -1.33 24.43
CA LYS A 217 3.99 0.03 24.85
C LYS A 217 2.52 0.18 25.28
N GLY A 218 1.73 -0.89 25.27
CA GLY A 218 0.31 -0.86 25.62
C GLY A 218 -0.61 -0.29 24.53
N ASP A 219 -0.10 -0.08 23.32
CA ASP A 219 -0.88 0.43 22.19
C ASP A 219 -1.49 -0.72 21.38
N GLU A 220 -2.60 -1.25 21.89
CA GLU A 220 -3.33 -2.35 21.25
C GLU A 220 -3.88 -1.96 19.86
N ALA A 221 -4.27 -0.70 19.68
CA ALA A 221 -4.87 -0.24 18.43
C ALA A 221 -3.82 -0.18 17.30
N ALA A 222 -2.62 0.34 17.59
CA ALA A 222 -1.52 0.29 16.64
C ALA A 222 -1.04 -1.15 16.39
N ALA A 223 -0.95 -1.98 17.43
CA ALA A 223 -0.59 -3.38 17.29
C ALA A 223 -1.56 -4.13 16.36
N ASP A 224 -2.87 -3.95 16.55
CA ASP A 224 -3.90 -4.55 15.70
C ASP A 224 -3.76 -4.11 14.24
N PHE A 225 -3.66 -2.80 13.99
CA PHE A 225 -3.46 -2.26 12.65
C PHE A 225 -2.23 -2.86 11.95
N LEU A 226 -1.12 -3.03 12.68
CA LEU A 226 0.12 -3.60 12.16
C LEU A 226 -0.04 -5.09 11.83
N LEU A 227 -0.77 -5.86 12.64
CA LEU A 227 -1.05 -7.26 12.32
C LEU A 227 -1.85 -7.39 11.02
N VAL A 228 -2.91 -6.60 10.84
CA VAL A 228 -3.69 -6.65 9.60
C VAL A 228 -2.87 -6.14 8.41
N SER A 229 -1.99 -5.14 8.62
CA SER A 229 -1.05 -4.68 7.59
C SER A 229 -0.04 -5.76 7.19
N ALA A 230 0.41 -6.59 8.14
CA ALA A 230 1.27 -7.75 7.85
C ALA A 230 0.52 -8.81 7.02
N GLN A 231 -0.76 -9.06 7.31
CA GLN A 231 -1.60 -9.95 6.49
C GLN A 231 -1.78 -9.42 5.06
N ALA A 232 -2.01 -8.12 4.89
CA ALA A 232 -2.10 -7.48 3.57
C ALA A 232 -0.78 -7.64 2.78
N ALA A 233 0.37 -7.46 3.44
CA ALA A 233 1.68 -7.70 2.83
C ALA A 233 1.90 -9.17 2.42
N LEU A 234 1.42 -10.13 3.22
CA LEU A 234 1.44 -11.55 2.84
C LEU A 234 0.54 -11.84 1.64
N GLY A 235 -0.63 -11.20 1.55
CA GLY A 235 -1.53 -11.29 0.40
C GLY A 235 -0.89 -10.81 -0.91
N ARG A 236 -0.16 -9.68 -0.87
CA ARG A 236 0.62 -9.21 -2.04
C ARG A 236 1.73 -10.19 -2.44
N ASN A 237 2.41 -10.77 -1.46
CA ASN A 237 3.40 -11.82 -1.71
C ASN A 237 2.74 -13.05 -2.35
N HIS A 238 1.59 -13.48 -1.86
CA HIS A 238 0.83 -14.62 -2.37
C HIS A 238 0.48 -14.44 -3.86
N ALA A 239 -0.02 -13.27 -4.25
CA ALA A 239 -0.38 -12.96 -5.63
C ALA A 239 0.79 -13.12 -6.62
N ARG A 240 2.04 -12.97 -6.16
CA ARG A 240 3.24 -13.07 -7.00
C ARG A 240 3.69 -14.49 -7.32
N PHE A 241 3.03 -15.52 -6.80
CA PHE A 241 3.39 -16.92 -7.04
C PHE A 241 2.25 -17.67 -7.74
N PRO A 242 1.98 -17.43 -9.04
CA PRO A 242 0.84 -18.02 -9.74
C PRO A 242 1.01 -19.52 -10.04
N GLY A 243 -0.08 -20.18 -10.43
CA GLY A 243 -0.07 -21.56 -10.95
C GLY A 243 0.03 -22.68 -9.91
N ALA A 244 -0.18 -23.93 -10.35
CA ALA A 244 -0.21 -25.09 -9.46
C ALA A 244 1.16 -25.42 -8.83
N SER A 245 2.26 -25.14 -9.54
CA SER A 245 3.63 -25.41 -9.07
C SER A 245 4.02 -24.64 -7.80
N SER A 246 3.33 -23.53 -7.52
CA SER A 246 3.57 -22.70 -6.34
C SER A 246 2.55 -22.89 -5.22
N ALA A 247 1.63 -23.86 -5.31
CA ALA A 247 0.57 -24.07 -4.32
C ALA A 247 1.10 -24.16 -2.89
N THR A 248 2.09 -25.02 -2.62
CA THR A 248 2.67 -25.17 -1.28
C THR A 248 3.35 -23.90 -0.75
N LEU A 249 3.84 -23.01 -1.62
CA LEU A 249 4.39 -21.72 -1.22
C LEU A 249 3.28 -20.76 -0.81
N ARG A 250 2.18 -20.73 -1.57
CA ARG A 250 0.97 -19.96 -1.26
C ARG A 250 0.32 -20.44 0.04
N ASP A 251 0.15 -21.75 0.22
CA ASP A 251 -0.38 -22.33 1.46
C ASP A 251 0.46 -21.91 2.69
N SER A 252 1.78 -21.82 2.53
CA SER A 252 2.68 -21.37 3.60
C SER A 252 2.44 -19.90 3.98
N LEU A 253 2.16 -19.04 3.00
CA LEU A 253 1.83 -17.63 3.20
C LEU A 253 0.44 -17.46 3.80
N GLU A 254 -0.55 -18.18 3.29
CA GLU A 254 -1.94 -18.18 3.80
C GLU A 254 -2.00 -18.66 5.25
N THR A 255 -1.34 -19.77 5.57
CA THR A 255 -1.30 -20.28 6.95
C THR A 255 -0.66 -19.26 7.89
N LEU A 256 0.47 -18.65 7.50
CA LEU A 256 1.10 -17.60 8.32
C LEU A 256 0.16 -16.38 8.48
N SER A 257 -0.55 -16.00 7.42
CA SER A 257 -1.54 -14.92 7.47
C SER A 257 -2.70 -15.25 8.43
N GLY A 258 -3.19 -16.49 8.41
CA GLY A 258 -4.23 -16.98 9.33
C GLY A 258 -3.76 -17.00 10.80
N ASP A 259 -2.52 -17.42 11.04
CA ASP A 259 -1.93 -17.42 12.38
C ASP A 259 -1.79 -15.99 12.93
N ILE A 260 -1.30 -15.05 12.11
CA ILE A 260 -1.23 -13.62 12.47
C ILE A 260 -2.63 -13.07 12.77
N GLY A 261 -3.63 -13.42 11.96
CA GLY A 261 -5.02 -13.03 12.20
C GLY A 261 -5.56 -13.55 13.53
N SER A 262 -5.24 -14.79 13.88
CA SER A 262 -5.64 -15.42 15.14
C SER A 262 -4.98 -14.78 16.36
N ALA A 263 -3.75 -14.28 16.23
CA ALA A 263 -3.02 -13.61 17.30
C ALA A 263 -3.66 -12.28 17.75
N ARG A 264 -4.60 -11.72 16.99
CA ARG A 264 -5.43 -10.59 17.43
C ARG A 264 -6.25 -10.94 18.68
N GLY A 265 -6.59 -12.22 18.89
CA GLY A 265 -7.21 -12.69 20.12
C GLY A 265 -6.30 -12.61 21.37
N LEU A 266 -4.98 -12.48 21.17
CA LEU A 266 -3.98 -12.40 22.24
C LEU A 266 -3.65 -10.95 22.65
N MET A 267 -4.34 -9.93 22.13
CA MET A 267 -4.01 -8.53 22.40
C MET A 267 -4.02 -8.17 23.89
N LYS A 268 -4.86 -8.85 24.67
CA LYS A 268 -4.95 -8.68 26.14
C LYS A 268 -3.89 -9.45 26.92
N GLU A 269 -3.06 -10.24 26.24
CA GLU A 269 -1.98 -11.04 26.82
C GLU A 269 -0.62 -10.70 26.17
N PRO A 270 0.00 -9.56 26.53
CA PRO A 270 1.18 -9.05 25.82
C PRO A 270 2.35 -10.05 25.74
N GLN A 271 2.55 -10.89 26.77
CA GLN A 271 3.59 -11.92 26.76
C GLN A 271 3.29 -13.09 25.81
N SER A 272 2.01 -13.49 25.70
CA SER A 272 1.56 -14.53 24.77
C SER A 272 1.64 -14.01 23.33
N LEU A 273 1.15 -12.79 23.09
CA LEU A 273 1.27 -12.12 21.79
C LEU A 273 2.74 -11.96 21.39
N ALA A 274 3.59 -11.45 22.27
CA ALA A 274 5.03 -11.31 22.01
C ALA A 274 5.66 -12.63 21.52
N ARG A 275 5.45 -13.72 22.27
CA ARG A 275 5.96 -15.06 21.89
C ARG A 275 5.46 -15.50 20.51
N ALA A 276 4.18 -15.31 20.22
CA ALA A 276 3.62 -15.62 18.91
C ALA A 276 4.28 -14.80 17.79
N LEU A 277 4.47 -13.49 17.98
CA LEU A 277 5.10 -12.62 16.97
C LEU A 277 6.57 -12.98 16.70
N ASP A 278 7.33 -13.44 17.71
CA ASP A 278 8.70 -13.94 17.51
C ASP A 278 8.72 -15.21 16.66
N GLU A 279 7.78 -16.12 16.92
CA GLU A 279 7.61 -17.35 16.14
C GLU A 279 7.26 -17.02 14.69
N TYR A 280 6.28 -16.12 14.48
CA TYR A 280 5.84 -15.68 13.16
C TYR A 280 6.95 -14.98 12.40
N SER A 281 7.74 -14.12 13.04
CA SER A 281 8.91 -13.48 12.43
C SER A 281 9.96 -14.51 11.98
N THR A 282 10.21 -15.54 12.80
CA THR A 282 11.12 -16.62 12.46
C THR A 282 10.59 -17.47 11.30
N ARG A 283 9.28 -17.76 11.29
CA ARG A 283 8.61 -18.49 10.21
C ARG A 283 8.61 -17.68 8.91
N ALA A 284 8.30 -16.38 8.96
CA ALA A 284 8.38 -15.46 7.82
C ALA A 284 9.77 -15.47 7.20
N LYS A 285 10.84 -15.47 8.01
CA LYS A 285 12.23 -15.59 7.53
C LYS A 285 12.48 -16.91 6.80
N ARG A 286 11.97 -18.04 7.31
CA ARG A 286 12.09 -19.36 6.66
C ARG A 286 11.31 -19.42 5.35
N ILE A 287 10.09 -18.89 5.34
CA ILE A 287 9.25 -18.79 4.13
C ILE A 287 9.96 -17.93 3.08
N GLY A 288 10.44 -16.74 3.44
CA GLY A 288 11.17 -15.86 2.52
C GLY A 288 12.38 -16.52 1.86
N LYS A 289 13.14 -17.36 2.59
CA LYS A 289 14.23 -18.15 1.98
C LYS A 289 13.73 -19.16 0.93
N ARG A 290 12.57 -19.80 1.16
CA ARG A 290 11.96 -20.74 0.21
C ARG A 290 11.43 -20.01 -1.01
N LEU A 291 10.74 -18.89 -0.81
CA LEU A 291 10.24 -18.03 -1.89
C LEU A 291 11.40 -17.50 -2.76
N GLU A 292 12.50 -17.08 -2.15
CA GLU A 292 13.68 -16.61 -2.89
C GLU A 292 14.29 -17.71 -3.78
N LYS A 293 14.34 -18.96 -3.28
CA LYS A 293 14.79 -20.09 -4.11
C LYS A 293 13.87 -20.35 -5.30
N ALA A 294 12.58 -20.02 -5.16
CA ALA A 294 11.57 -20.16 -6.22
C ALA A 294 11.38 -18.87 -7.05
N ARG A 295 12.24 -17.85 -6.88
CA ARG A 295 12.05 -16.53 -7.50
C ARG A 295 11.85 -16.60 -9.02
N GLY A 296 12.63 -17.42 -9.73
CA GLY A 296 12.54 -17.58 -11.19
C GLY A 296 11.20 -18.13 -11.69
N GLN A 297 10.37 -18.69 -10.81
CA GLN A 297 9.03 -19.19 -11.13
C GLN A 297 7.92 -18.21 -10.72
N SER A 298 8.28 -17.05 -10.19
CA SER A 298 7.36 -16.08 -9.61
C SER A 298 7.31 -14.79 -10.43
N LEU A 299 6.32 -13.94 -10.18
CA LEU A 299 6.17 -12.61 -10.77
C LEU A 299 7.14 -11.57 -10.18
N TYR A 300 8.11 -12.01 -9.36
CA TYR A 300 9.31 -11.23 -9.04
C TYR A 300 10.41 -11.37 -10.11
N ASP A 301 10.30 -12.37 -10.98
CA ASP A 301 11.19 -12.53 -12.13
C ASP A 301 10.62 -11.75 -13.34
N PRO A 302 11.37 -10.79 -13.91
CA PRO A 302 10.90 -9.99 -15.03
C PRO A 302 10.54 -10.79 -16.29
N GLN A 303 11.21 -11.91 -16.57
CA GLN A 303 10.89 -12.74 -17.72
C GLN A 303 9.59 -13.50 -17.49
N ARG A 304 9.40 -14.06 -16.29
CA ARG A 304 8.14 -14.71 -15.92
C ARG A 304 6.97 -13.75 -15.94
N LEU A 305 7.14 -12.54 -15.39
CA LEU A 305 6.09 -11.53 -15.40
C LEU A 305 5.74 -11.12 -16.84
N ARG A 306 6.74 -10.86 -17.69
CA ARG A 306 6.52 -10.54 -19.11
C ARG A 306 5.67 -11.61 -19.80
N ALA A 307 6.01 -12.89 -19.61
CA ALA A 307 5.26 -14.01 -20.17
C ALA A 307 3.82 -14.08 -19.65
N GLU A 308 3.59 -13.82 -18.35
CA GLU A 308 2.25 -13.82 -17.76
C GLU A 308 1.39 -12.64 -18.27
N MET A 309 2.02 -11.53 -18.64
CA MET A 309 1.34 -10.33 -19.14
C MET A 309 1.06 -10.38 -20.65
N GLY A 310 1.58 -11.38 -21.37
CA GLY A 310 1.46 -11.46 -22.82
C GLY A 310 2.22 -10.36 -23.57
N GLU A 311 3.23 -9.76 -22.94
CA GLU A 311 4.14 -8.82 -23.58
C GLU A 311 5.27 -9.64 -24.24
N GLU A 312 5.34 -9.75 -25.56
CA GLU A 312 6.47 -10.40 -26.27
C GLU A 312 7.67 -9.44 -26.44
#